data_AF-A0A261B0H8-F1
#
_entry.id   AF-A0A261B0H8-F1
#
_cell.length_a   1.000
_cell.length_b   1.000
_cell.length_c   1.000
_cell.angle_alpha   90.00
_cell.angle_beta   90.00
_cell.angle_gamma   90.00
#
_symmetry.space_group_name_H-M   'P 1'
#
loop_
_entity.id
_entity.type
_entity.pdbx_description
1 polymer ?
#
loop_
_entity_poly.entity_id
_entity_poly.type
_entity_poly.pdbx_seq_one_letter_code
_entity_poly.pdbx_strand_id
1 'polypeptide(L)'
;MLNYKLIYFDGRGFGEPARQLFHLAGVPFEDIRVSFEELIPGKQSESWLEMKEKTPFGRIPVLTMDGFELAQLAAINRYLAKKFGYAGRDSEEEARVDAIVDEFKDYMECFRPYTYGQRAGKSEEELKKIHDEVFVPVKNKFLNSVDRILKNNKSGYLVGNGLTWADLVVADHLHTLDNIKELDDVSWLNLKKYQEMIYSLPELKSHIDTRPKREILDMNIFQSIYWQFCLDFPQYYYSKQLFLSVHIIIPNPSKYYFLFPMNFVYENLVLFIMISMDTMHYHHLIYLFCAHFISKHVLSQNVMLENADKWRESVILLELLLRPLRNFRMESNIEREAEKERKRKYDGVKGGADTPIRKTPYLSMPTYKLTYFDVRGYAEPARILFHLAGVPFEDKRITHGDGTWEKLKDKTPFGQVPVLSVDGFDIPQSAAIVRYLAIKFGYAGKTPEEQAWADAIVDQFKDFMASFRQLIMAQRGGKSAEEIAKISSEVAIPARDSYFKIINGLLEKSKSGYLVGNSLTFADLVVVENITTLEKNQFFTASEHPKLVALREKVYAIPAIKNWVATRPDTQF
;
A
#
# COMPACT_ATOMS: atom_id res chain seq x y z
N MET A 1 -3.25 -18.34 -24.67
CA MET A 1 -2.26 -17.41 -24.10
C MET A 1 -2.99 -16.57 -23.08
N LEU A 2 -2.42 -16.39 -21.88
CA LEU A 2 -2.95 -15.45 -20.88
C LEU A 2 -3.02 -14.06 -21.53
N ASN A 3 -4.17 -13.40 -21.47
CA ASN A 3 -4.30 -12.05 -22.04
C ASN A 3 -4.06 -11.02 -20.94
N TYR A 4 -2.82 -10.53 -20.85
CA TYR A 4 -2.46 -9.49 -19.89
C TYR A 4 -2.87 -8.12 -20.38
N LYS A 5 -3.47 -7.31 -19.50
CA LYS A 5 -3.64 -5.87 -19.71
C LYS A 5 -3.05 -5.11 -18.53
N LEU A 6 -2.21 -4.12 -18.82
CA LEU A 6 -1.70 -3.19 -17.85
C LEU A 6 -2.37 -1.83 -18.09
N ILE A 7 -3.18 -1.39 -17.15
CA ILE A 7 -3.82 -0.07 -17.18
C ILE A 7 -2.98 0.88 -16.33
N TYR A 8 -2.38 1.89 -16.95
CA TYR A 8 -1.66 2.94 -16.24
C TYR A 8 -1.60 4.23 -17.07
N PHE A 9 -1.03 5.29 -16.51
CA PHE A 9 -0.92 6.55 -17.21
C PHE A 9 0.00 6.47 -18.44
N ASP A 10 -0.24 7.38 -19.39
CA ASP A 10 0.59 7.59 -20.58
C ASP A 10 1.93 8.29 -20.26
N GLY A 11 2.72 7.64 -19.42
CA GLY A 11 4.08 8.03 -19.06
C GLY A 11 4.81 6.86 -18.40
N ARG A 12 6.08 7.08 -18.02
CA ARG A 12 6.88 6.08 -17.31
C ARG A 12 6.33 5.86 -15.90
N GLY A 13 6.76 6.76 -14.99
CA GLY A 13 6.65 6.66 -13.55
C GLY A 13 6.72 5.25 -13.03
N PHE A 14 5.98 4.96 -11.98
CA PHE A 14 6.18 3.68 -11.33
C PHE A 14 5.59 2.49 -12.13
N GLY A 15 4.74 2.72 -13.14
CA GLY A 15 4.25 1.69 -14.07
C GLY A 15 5.31 1.13 -15.02
N GLU A 16 6.43 1.82 -15.15
CA GLU A 16 7.46 1.49 -16.12
C GLU A 16 8.20 0.17 -15.85
N PRO A 17 8.60 -0.17 -14.61
CA PRO A 17 9.11 -1.50 -14.27
C PRO A 17 8.19 -2.64 -14.72
N ALA A 18 6.86 -2.50 -14.66
CA ALA A 18 5.93 -3.54 -15.10
C ALA A 18 6.02 -3.76 -16.62
N ARG A 19 6.09 -2.67 -17.39
CA ARG A 19 6.31 -2.74 -18.85
C ARG A 19 7.64 -3.41 -19.16
N GLN A 20 8.72 -2.98 -18.49
CA GLN A 20 10.05 -3.56 -18.66
C GLN A 20 10.06 -5.07 -18.37
N LEU A 21 9.35 -5.53 -17.32
CA LEU A 21 9.22 -6.96 -17.01
C LEU A 21 8.54 -7.75 -18.14
N PHE A 22 7.49 -7.21 -18.77
CA PHE A 22 6.87 -7.87 -19.93
C PHE A 22 7.82 -7.97 -21.13
N HIS A 23 8.57 -6.90 -21.42
CA HIS A 23 9.55 -6.88 -22.51
C HIS A 23 10.69 -7.86 -22.27
N LEU A 24 11.25 -7.88 -21.05
CA LEU A 24 12.28 -8.84 -20.64
C LEU A 24 11.81 -10.29 -20.78
N ALA A 25 10.57 -10.57 -20.40
CA ALA A 25 9.99 -11.91 -20.47
C ALA A 25 9.57 -12.32 -21.89
N GLY A 26 9.56 -11.39 -22.86
CA GLY A 26 9.00 -11.62 -24.19
C GLY A 26 7.50 -11.96 -24.16
N VAL A 27 6.78 -11.50 -23.14
CA VAL A 27 5.35 -11.81 -22.93
C VAL A 27 4.52 -10.67 -23.50
N PRO A 28 3.62 -10.92 -24.48
CA PRO A 28 2.75 -9.88 -25.01
C PRO A 28 1.73 -9.44 -23.96
N PHE A 29 1.45 -8.14 -23.94
CA PHE A 29 0.43 -7.53 -23.09
C PHE A 29 -0.21 -6.33 -23.79
N GLU A 30 -1.42 -5.98 -23.39
CA GLU A 30 -2.10 -4.76 -23.79
C GLU A 30 -1.72 -3.61 -22.82
N ASP A 31 -0.97 -2.61 -23.30
CA ASP A 31 -0.60 -1.41 -22.52
C ASP A 31 -1.69 -0.34 -22.68
N ILE A 32 -2.66 -0.34 -21.77
CA ILE A 32 -3.77 0.62 -21.76
C ILE A 32 -3.28 1.90 -21.07
N ARG A 33 -3.06 2.94 -21.89
CA ARG A 33 -2.50 4.22 -21.48
C ARG A 33 -3.60 5.26 -21.24
N VAL A 34 -3.76 5.65 -19.98
CA VAL A 34 -4.71 6.69 -19.54
C VAL A 34 -4.05 8.06 -19.68
N SER A 35 -4.73 9.00 -20.35
CA SER A 35 -4.24 10.38 -20.49
C SER A 35 -4.08 11.06 -19.13
N PHE A 36 -3.06 11.91 -18.99
CA PHE A 36 -2.90 12.73 -17.80
C PHE A 36 -4.00 13.79 -17.62
N GLU A 37 -4.79 14.07 -18.66
CA GLU A 37 -5.95 14.97 -18.56
C GLU A 37 -7.06 14.40 -17.68
N GLU A 38 -7.15 13.06 -17.58
CA GLU A 38 -8.13 12.34 -16.76
C GLU A 38 -7.95 12.54 -15.25
N LEU A 39 -6.82 13.12 -14.88
CA LEU A 39 -6.50 13.49 -13.51
C LEU A 39 -6.98 14.88 -13.13
N ILE A 40 -7.37 15.71 -14.10
CA ILE A 40 -7.79 17.09 -13.85
C ILE A 40 -9.29 17.10 -13.55
N PRO A 41 -9.72 17.52 -12.34
CA PRO A 41 -11.14 17.64 -12.02
C PRO A 41 -11.90 18.46 -13.07
N GLY A 42 -13.04 17.95 -13.51
CA GLY A 42 -13.86 18.60 -14.55
C GLY A 42 -13.38 18.42 -15.99
N LYS A 43 -12.22 17.77 -16.22
CA LYS A 43 -11.78 17.30 -17.55
C LYS A 43 -11.84 15.77 -17.70
N GLN A 44 -12.30 15.09 -16.66
CA GLN A 44 -12.41 13.65 -16.59
C GLN A 44 -13.48 13.16 -17.56
N SER A 45 -13.16 12.20 -18.42
CA SER A 45 -14.12 11.55 -19.28
C SER A 45 -15.05 10.63 -18.50
N GLU A 46 -16.26 10.43 -19.00
CA GLU A 46 -17.23 9.51 -18.39
C GLU A 46 -16.70 8.08 -18.35
N SER A 47 -15.99 7.64 -19.41
CA SER A 47 -15.38 6.32 -19.48
C SER A 47 -14.27 6.11 -18.44
N TRP A 48 -13.48 7.16 -18.16
CA TRP A 48 -12.49 7.11 -17.08
C TRP A 48 -13.14 7.01 -15.71
N LEU A 49 -14.19 7.81 -15.44
CA LEU A 49 -14.89 7.77 -14.16
C LEU A 49 -15.51 6.38 -13.91
N GLU A 50 -16.14 5.79 -14.93
CA GLU A 50 -16.69 4.44 -14.86
C GLU A 50 -15.60 3.38 -14.64
N MET A 51 -14.45 3.50 -15.33
CA MET A 51 -13.31 2.60 -15.14
C MET A 51 -12.75 2.71 -13.73
N LYS A 52 -12.52 3.94 -13.25
CA LYS A 52 -11.95 4.24 -11.93
C LYS A 52 -12.80 3.60 -10.83
N GLU A 53 -14.13 3.72 -10.90
CA GLU A 53 -15.05 3.14 -9.93
C GLU A 53 -14.96 1.61 -9.86
N LYS A 54 -14.66 0.96 -10.98
CA LYS A 54 -14.51 -0.50 -11.07
C LYS A 54 -13.16 -1.03 -10.60
N THR A 55 -12.13 -0.18 -10.53
CA THR A 55 -10.80 -0.62 -10.09
C THR A 55 -10.81 -1.10 -8.63
N PRO A 56 -10.00 -2.11 -8.25
CA PRO A 56 -10.00 -2.69 -6.92
C PRO A 56 -9.95 -1.70 -5.75
N PHE A 57 -9.12 -0.66 -5.87
CA PHE A 57 -8.90 0.36 -4.83
C PHE A 57 -9.27 1.78 -5.28
N GLY A 58 -10.05 1.93 -6.36
CA GLY A 58 -10.39 3.24 -6.92
C GLY A 58 -9.23 3.96 -7.63
N ARG A 59 -8.15 3.23 -7.95
CA ARG A 59 -6.89 3.77 -8.46
C ARG A 59 -6.25 2.85 -9.51
N ILE A 60 -5.41 3.45 -10.35
CA ILE A 60 -4.49 2.76 -11.25
C ILE A 60 -3.06 2.88 -10.69
N PRO A 61 -2.17 1.92 -10.95
CA PRO A 61 -2.26 0.88 -11.98
C PRO A 61 -3.16 -0.29 -11.61
N VAL A 62 -3.68 -0.95 -12.64
CA VAL A 62 -4.37 -2.23 -12.55
C VAL A 62 -3.79 -3.20 -13.58
N LEU A 63 -3.39 -4.38 -13.13
CA LEU A 63 -3.08 -5.52 -13.98
C LEU A 63 -4.31 -6.42 -14.06
N THR A 64 -4.75 -6.76 -15.26
CA THR A 64 -5.79 -7.76 -15.48
C THR A 64 -5.26 -8.95 -16.28
N MET A 65 -5.70 -10.16 -15.91
CA MET A 65 -5.31 -11.41 -16.55
C MET A 65 -6.39 -12.47 -16.31
N ASP A 66 -7.07 -12.94 -17.36
CA ASP A 66 -8.04 -14.04 -17.30
C ASP A 66 -9.07 -13.96 -16.15
N GLY A 67 -9.62 -12.76 -15.92
CA GLY A 67 -10.60 -12.49 -14.85
C GLY A 67 -10.01 -12.24 -13.47
N PHE A 68 -8.68 -12.36 -13.31
CA PHE A 68 -7.95 -11.87 -12.15
C PHE A 68 -7.58 -10.40 -12.35
N GLU A 69 -7.80 -9.59 -11.30
CA GLU A 69 -7.39 -8.19 -11.26
C GLU A 69 -6.50 -7.96 -10.04
N LEU A 70 -5.45 -7.16 -10.24
CA LEU A 70 -4.52 -6.77 -9.19
C LEU A 70 -4.26 -5.28 -9.29
N ALA A 71 -4.50 -4.57 -8.18
CA ALA A 71 -4.12 -3.18 -8.00
C ALA A 71 -2.88 -3.08 -7.12
N GLN A 72 -2.41 -1.85 -6.91
CA GLN A 72 -1.14 -1.52 -6.25
C GLN A 72 0.07 -1.94 -7.07
N LEU A 73 0.85 -0.95 -7.44
CA LEU A 73 1.95 -1.16 -8.35
C LEU A 73 3.03 -2.08 -7.79
N ALA A 74 3.46 -1.90 -6.53
CA ALA A 74 4.52 -2.74 -5.98
C ALA A 74 4.09 -4.21 -5.93
N ALA A 75 2.81 -4.49 -5.63
CA ALA A 75 2.22 -5.83 -5.77
C ALA A 75 2.20 -6.32 -7.23
N ILE A 76 1.81 -5.49 -8.20
CA ILE A 76 1.84 -5.83 -9.64
C ILE A 76 3.27 -6.20 -10.09
N ASN A 77 4.24 -5.33 -9.82
CA ASN A 77 5.63 -5.55 -10.19
C ASN A 77 6.19 -6.81 -9.54
N ARG A 78 5.93 -7.03 -8.25
CA ARG A 78 6.39 -8.24 -7.55
C ARG A 78 5.73 -9.51 -8.10
N TYR A 79 4.43 -9.48 -8.37
CA TYR A 79 3.72 -10.61 -8.99
C TYR A 79 4.31 -10.96 -10.35
N LEU A 80 4.50 -9.96 -11.23
CA LEU A 80 5.11 -10.15 -12.54
C LEU A 80 6.58 -10.61 -12.43
N ALA A 81 7.36 -10.01 -11.54
CA ALA A 81 8.75 -10.39 -11.31
C ALA A 81 8.86 -11.85 -10.84
N LYS A 82 8.01 -12.30 -9.92
CA LYS A 82 7.96 -13.71 -9.50
C LYS A 82 7.59 -14.62 -10.68
N LYS A 83 6.57 -14.23 -11.44
CA LYS A 83 6.06 -15.00 -12.58
C LYS A 83 7.08 -15.12 -13.72
N PHE A 84 7.90 -14.11 -13.93
CA PHE A 84 8.87 -14.03 -15.01
C PHE A 84 10.32 -14.33 -14.56
N GLY A 85 10.55 -14.61 -13.27
CA GLY A 85 11.87 -15.00 -12.76
C GLY A 85 12.82 -13.85 -12.43
N TYR A 86 12.30 -12.63 -12.19
CA TYR A 86 13.05 -11.42 -11.83
C TYR A 86 12.85 -10.98 -10.37
N ALA A 87 12.31 -11.84 -9.50
CA ALA A 87 12.09 -11.51 -8.08
C ALA A 87 13.31 -11.78 -7.18
N GLY A 88 14.33 -12.48 -7.68
CA GLY A 88 15.38 -13.11 -6.87
C GLY A 88 15.31 -14.63 -6.99
N ARG A 89 16.40 -15.34 -6.69
CA ARG A 89 16.49 -16.80 -6.89
C ARG A 89 15.98 -17.61 -5.71
N ASP A 90 15.93 -17.00 -4.53
CA ASP A 90 15.45 -17.58 -3.29
C ASP A 90 14.76 -16.51 -2.44
N SER A 91 14.17 -16.94 -1.33
CA SER A 91 13.43 -16.06 -0.42
C SER A 91 14.29 -14.94 0.18
N GLU A 92 15.59 -15.17 0.36
CA GLU A 92 16.54 -14.23 0.93
C GLU A 92 16.87 -13.13 -0.09
N GLU A 93 17.08 -13.48 -1.36
CA GLU A 93 17.19 -12.52 -2.46
C GLU A 93 15.87 -11.76 -2.66
N GLU A 94 14.71 -12.43 -2.67
CA GLU A 94 13.40 -11.76 -2.75
C GLU A 94 13.22 -10.70 -1.66
N ALA A 95 13.59 -11.01 -0.42
CA ALA A 95 13.50 -10.07 0.69
C ALA A 95 14.42 -8.85 0.51
N ARG A 96 15.63 -9.02 -0.04
CA ARG A 96 16.54 -7.90 -0.35
C ARG A 96 15.99 -7.02 -1.46
N VAL A 97 15.46 -7.64 -2.52
CA VAL A 97 14.84 -6.93 -3.65
C VAL A 97 13.69 -6.07 -3.14
N ASP A 98 12.80 -6.65 -2.33
CA ASP A 98 11.69 -5.94 -1.71
C ASP A 98 12.15 -4.80 -0.81
N ALA A 99 13.18 -5.01 0.00
CA ALA A 99 13.67 -3.99 0.91
C ALA A 99 14.28 -2.78 0.17
N ILE A 100 14.97 -3.02 -0.95
CA ILE A 100 15.51 -1.93 -1.79
C ILE A 100 14.36 -1.12 -2.42
N VAL A 101 13.32 -1.79 -2.92
CA VAL A 101 12.16 -1.09 -3.49
C VAL A 101 11.35 -0.35 -2.43
N ASP A 102 11.22 -0.91 -1.23
CA ASP A 102 10.58 -0.24 -0.10
C ASP A 102 11.35 1.02 0.32
N GLU A 103 12.69 0.96 0.39
CA GLU A 103 13.52 2.13 0.64
C GLU A 103 13.38 3.19 -0.47
N PHE A 104 13.30 2.76 -1.73
CA PHE A 104 13.04 3.66 -2.85
C PHE A 104 11.69 4.37 -2.70
N LYS A 105 10.62 3.64 -2.36
CA LYS A 105 9.29 4.24 -2.12
C LYS A 105 9.34 5.27 -0.99
N ASP A 106 9.99 4.94 0.13
CA ASP A 106 10.14 5.85 1.28
C ASP A 106 10.92 7.12 0.89
N TYR A 107 11.98 6.97 0.08
CA TYR A 107 12.72 8.10 -0.48
C TYR A 107 11.84 8.97 -1.40
N MET A 108 11.01 8.36 -2.26
CA MET A 108 10.16 9.10 -3.19
C MET A 108 9.11 9.99 -2.50
N GLU A 109 8.68 9.64 -1.29
CA GLU A 109 7.81 10.52 -0.48
C GLU A 109 8.46 11.86 -0.10
N CYS A 110 9.78 11.97 -0.21
CA CYS A 110 10.50 13.21 0.10
C CYS A 110 10.35 14.30 -0.98
N PHE A 111 9.87 13.93 -2.18
CA PHE A 111 9.47 14.92 -3.20
C PHE A 111 8.16 15.63 -2.86
N ARG A 112 7.38 15.05 -1.95
CA ARG A 112 6.03 15.51 -1.64
C ARG A 112 5.98 16.96 -1.13
N PRO A 113 6.84 17.43 -0.21
CA PRO A 113 6.86 18.84 0.21
C PRO A 113 7.13 19.82 -0.93
N TYR A 114 8.01 19.46 -1.87
CA TYR A 114 8.34 20.31 -3.02
C TYR A 114 7.11 20.48 -3.93
N THR A 115 6.46 19.37 -4.26
CA THR A 115 5.27 19.34 -5.12
C THR A 115 4.07 20.07 -4.48
N TYR A 116 3.89 19.94 -3.16
CA TYR A 116 2.90 20.73 -2.42
C TYR A 116 3.23 22.21 -2.37
N GLY A 117 4.52 22.56 -2.22
CA GLY A 117 4.96 23.95 -2.29
C GLY A 117 4.55 24.58 -3.61
N GLN A 118 4.77 23.89 -4.72
CA GLN A 118 4.39 24.39 -6.05
C GLN A 118 2.89 24.56 -6.19
N ARG A 119 2.11 23.56 -5.73
CA ARG A 119 0.64 23.64 -5.72
C ARG A 119 0.11 24.78 -4.88
N ALA A 120 0.77 25.08 -3.76
CA ALA A 120 0.42 26.18 -2.89
C ALA A 120 0.88 27.55 -3.44
N GLY A 121 1.51 27.59 -4.63
CA GLY A 121 2.02 28.83 -5.23
C GLY A 121 3.20 29.42 -4.47
N LYS A 122 3.99 28.60 -3.78
CA LYS A 122 5.21 29.05 -3.08
C LYS A 122 6.21 29.69 -4.05
N SER A 123 7.00 30.62 -3.54
CA SER A 123 8.01 31.31 -4.35
C SER A 123 9.12 30.36 -4.79
N GLU A 124 9.84 30.73 -5.85
CA GLU A 124 10.98 29.95 -6.33
C GLU A 124 12.04 29.76 -5.24
N GLU A 125 12.26 30.76 -4.39
CA GLU A 125 13.19 30.68 -3.25
C GLU A 125 12.73 29.66 -2.20
N GLU A 126 11.43 29.62 -1.88
CA GLU A 126 10.88 28.63 -0.96
C GLU A 126 10.99 27.21 -1.51
N LEU A 127 10.72 27.04 -2.81
CA LEU A 127 10.85 25.76 -3.50
C LEU A 127 12.31 25.31 -3.55
N LYS A 128 13.24 26.23 -3.84
CA LYS A 128 14.68 25.97 -3.78
C LYS A 128 15.12 25.56 -2.38
N LYS A 129 14.58 26.20 -1.34
CA LYS A 129 14.85 25.82 0.04
C LYS A 129 14.38 24.40 0.35
N ILE A 130 13.15 24.04 -0.06
CA ILE A 130 12.64 22.68 0.11
C ILE A 130 13.52 21.67 -0.65
N HIS A 131 13.92 22.03 -1.87
CA HIS A 131 14.82 21.21 -2.66
C HIS A 131 16.15 20.96 -1.94
N ASP A 132 16.84 22.02 -1.54
CA ASP A 132 18.19 21.94 -0.99
C ASP A 132 18.22 21.34 0.43
N GLU A 133 17.22 21.63 1.27
CA GLU A 133 17.19 21.19 2.67
C GLU A 133 16.47 19.86 2.88
N VAL A 134 15.55 19.46 1.99
CA VAL A 134 14.76 18.23 2.13
C VAL A 134 15.11 17.21 1.07
N PHE A 135 15.02 17.58 -0.21
CA PHE A 135 15.19 16.63 -1.30
C PHE A 135 16.65 16.17 -1.45
N VAL A 136 17.60 17.10 -1.56
CA VAL A 136 19.01 16.79 -1.80
C VAL A 136 19.61 15.87 -0.72
N PRO A 137 19.41 16.10 0.58
CA PRO A 137 19.98 15.22 1.61
C PRO A 137 19.42 13.79 1.54
N VAL A 138 18.12 13.64 1.32
CA VAL A 138 17.47 12.33 1.25
C VAL A 138 17.85 11.61 -0.05
N LYS A 139 17.89 12.32 -1.19
CA LYS A 139 18.42 11.81 -2.46
C LYS A 139 19.83 11.27 -2.28
N ASN A 140 20.73 12.07 -1.73
CA ASN A 140 22.13 11.67 -1.55
C ASN A 140 22.25 10.46 -0.63
N LYS A 141 21.43 10.38 0.44
CA LYS A 141 21.39 9.20 1.32
C LYS A 141 20.96 7.94 0.57
N PHE A 142 19.90 8.02 -0.24
CA PHE A 142 19.42 6.90 -1.05
C PHE A 142 20.49 6.46 -2.07
N LEU A 143 21.02 7.40 -2.87
CA LEU A 143 22.04 7.12 -3.89
C LEU A 143 23.32 6.54 -3.28
N ASN A 144 23.77 7.02 -2.12
CA ASN A 144 24.90 6.45 -1.39
C ASN A 144 24.63 5.02 -0.91
N SER A 145 23.37 4.67 -0.62
CA SER A 145 22.99 3.30 -0.24
C SER A 145 23.02 2.38 -1.45
N VAL A 146 22.49 2.82 -2.59
CA VAL A 146 22.55 2.11 -3.87
C VAL A 146 24.00 1.89 -4.32
N ASP A 147 24.83 2.93 -4.32
CA ASP A 147 26.24 2.84 -4.71
C ASP A 147 27.03 1.89 -3.78
N ARG A 148 26.74 1.88 -2.47
CA ARG A 148 27.32 0.93 -1.52
C ARG A 148 26.91 -0.50 -1.81
N ILE A 149 25.64 -0.75 -2.16
CA ILE A 149 25.16 -2.09 -2.54
C ILE A 149 25.91 -2.57 -3.77
N LEU A 150 26.00 -1.75 -4.82
CA LEU A 150 26.71 -2.07 -6.05
C LEU A 150 28.21 -2.31 -5.83
N LYS A 151 28.87 -1.51 -4.99
CA LYS A 151 30.28 -1.72 -4.62
C LYS A 151 30.53 -3.04 -3.90
N ASN A 152 29.57 -3.47 -3.09
CA ASN A 152 29.67 -4.72 -2.33
C ASN A 152 29.22 -5.95 -3.13
N ASN A 153 28.46 -5.77 -4.20
CA ASN A 153 28.00 -6.85 -5.07
C ASN A 153 28.79 -6.91 -6.39
N LYS A 154 29.68 -7.90 -6.50
CA LYS A 154 30.57 -8.06 -7.65
C LYS A 154 29.87 -8.39 -8.97
N SER A 155 28.58 -8.75 -8.94
CA SER A 155 27.82 -9.07 -10.15
C SER A 155 27.46 -7.84 -11.00
N GLY A 156 27.50 -6.64 -10.41
CA GLY A 156 27.01 -5.41 -11.04
C GLY A 156 25.50 -5.17 -10.88
N TYR A 157 24.76 -6.12 -10.29
CA TYR A 157 23.34 -5.97 -9.97
C TYR A 157 23.13 -5.62 -8.50
N LEU A 158 21.94 -5.11 -8.14
CA LEU A 158 21.61 -4.75 -6.77
C LEU A 158 21.48 -5.96 -5.85
N VAL A 159 20.98 -7.09 -6.36
CA VAL A 159 20.79 -8.32 -5.57
C VAL A 159 21.29 -9.53 -6.34
N GLY A 160 21.96 -10.44 -5.63
CA GLY A 160 22.40 -11.71 -6.20
C GLY A 160 23.36 -11.52 -7.37
N ASN A 161 23.27 -12.40 -8.36
CA ASN A 161 24.15 -12.39 -9.54
C ASN A 161 23.41 -12.15 -10.86
N GLY A 162 22.19 -11.62 -10.82
CA GLY A 162 21.37 -11.40 -12.01
C GLY A 162 20.40 -10.25 -11.83
N LEU A 163 19.77 -9.86 -12.95
CA LEU A 163 18.78 -8.79 -13.00
C LEU A 163 17.56 -9.13 -12.14
N THR A 164 17.11 -8.16 -11.35
CA THR A 164 15.87 -8.21 -10.58
C THR A 164 15.01 -6.99 -10.88
N TRP A 165 13.74 -7.02 -10.47
CA TRP A 165 12.87 -5.86 -10.64
C TRP A 165 13.28 -4.64 -9.79
N ALA A 166 14.09 -4.83 -8.73
CA ALA A 166 14.71 -3.70 -8.03
C ALA A 166 15.68 -2.94 -8.94
N ASP A 167 16.41 -3.66 -9.80
CA ASP A 167 17.32 -3.02 -10.75
C ASP A 167 16.56 -2.14 -11.74
N LEU A 168 15.40 -2.59 -12.22
CA LEU A 168 14.52 -1.86 -13.12
C LEU A 168 13.97 -0.58 -12.47
N VAL A 169 13.50 -0.69 -11.23
CA VAL A 169 12.98 0.45 -10.45
C VAL A 169 14.07 1.51 -10.26
N VAL A 170 15.26 1.09 -9.83
CA VAL A 170 16.37 2.03 -9.56
C VAL A 170 16.93 2.62 -10.85
N ALA A 171 17.12 1.83 -11.91
CA ALA A 171 17.60 2.33 -13.19
C ALA A 171 16.61 3.34 -13.81
N ASP A 172 15.30 3.09 -13.70
CA ASP A 172 14.29 4.04 -14.20
C ASP A 172 14.28 5.35 -13.42
N HIS A 173 14.50 5.28 -12.11
CA HIS A 173 14.65 6.49 -11.31
C HIS A 173 15.94 7.26 -11.61
N LEU A 174 17.08 6.56 -11.75
CA LEU A 174 18.35 7.19 -12.12
C LEU A 174 18.25 7.92 -13.46
N HIS A 175 17.55 7.34 -14.44
CA HIS A 175 17.27 8.03 -15.70
C HIS A 175 16.49 9.32 -15.50
N THR A 176 15.49 9.31 -14.61
CA THR A 176 14.73 10.52 -14.26
C THR A 176 15.62 11.58 -13.62
N LEU A 177 16.44 11.20 -12.63
CA LEU A 177 17.36 12.12 -11.97
C LEU A 177 18.39 12.71 -12.95
N ASP A 178 18.86 11.93 -13.92
CA ASP A 178 19.76 12.44 -14.96
C ASP A 178 19.08 13.48 -15.85
N ASN A 179 17.84 13.22 -16.28
CA ASN A 179 17.09 14.14 -17.13
C ASN A 179 16.76 15.47 -16.43
N ILE A 180 16.62 15.47 -15.10
CA ILE A 180 16.49 16.69 -14.29
C ILE A 180 17.82 17.23 -13.74
N LYS A 181 18.97 16.73 -14.23
CA LYS A 181 20.33 17.18 -13.88
C LYS A 181 20.74 16.98 -12.42
N GLU A 182 20.04 16.11 -11.71
CA GLU A 182 20.32 15.77 -10.31
C GLU A 182 21.48 14.78 -10.14
N LEU A 183 22.04 14.27 -11.25
CA LEU A 183 23.19 13.37 -11.32
C LEU A 183 24.42 14.00 -12.01
N ASP A 184 24.47 15.31 -12.23
CA ASP A 184 25.59 15.96 -12.93
C ASP A 184 26.91 15.95 -12.15
N ASP A 185 26.86 15.75 -10.83
CA ASP A 185 28.04 15.59 -10.00
C ASP A 185 28.82 14.30 -10.35
N VAL A 186 30.14 14.42 -10.51
CA VAL A 186 31.04 13.30 -10.84
C VAL A 186 30.96 12.14 -9.83
N SER A 187 30.54 12.43 -8.59
CA SER A 187 30.30 11.44 -7.54
C SER A 187 29.28 10.37 -7.95
N TRP A 188 28.39 10.67 -8.90
CA TRP A 188 27.33 9.77 -9.37
C TRP A 188 27.67 9.01 -10.67
N LEU A 189 28.89 9.15 -11.20
CA LEU A 189 29.28 8.52 -12.47
C LEU A 189 29.10 6.99 -12.47
N ASN A 190 29.33 6.32 -11.33
CA ASN A 190 29.08 4.88 -11.22
C ASN A 190 27.61 4.51 -11.36
N LEU A 191 26.71 5.34 -10.83
CA LEU A 191 25.27 5.13 -10.93
C LEU A 191 24.76 5.39 -12.35
N LYS A 192 25.33 6.38 -13.05
CA LYS A 192 25.07 6.58 -14.50
C LYS A 192 25.46 5.36 -15.32
N LYS A 193 26.68 4.84 -15.13
CA LYS A 193 27.15 3.62 -15.81
C LYS A 193 26.27 2.40 -15.51
N TYR A 194 25.84 2.25 -14.26
CA TYR A 194 24.91 1.20 -13.86
C TYR A 194 23.56 1.34 -14.57
N GLN A 195 22.99 2.54 -14.63
CA GLN A 195 21.74 2.79 -15.36
C GLN A 195 21.88 2.48 -16.86
N GLU A 196 22.97 2.92 -17.49
CA GLU A 196 23.28 2.62 -18.89
C GLU A 196 23.40 1.10 -19.14
N MET A 197 24.04 0.37 -18.22
CA MET A 197 24.17 -1.08 -18.28
C MET A 197 22.80 -1.76 -18.31
N ILE A 198 21.86 -1.35 -17.44
CA ILE A 198 20.51 -1.93 -17.40
C ILE A 198 19.73 -1.58 -18.67
N TYR A 199 19.79 -0.35 -19.14
CA TYR A 199 19.05 0.08 -20.34
C TYR A 199 19.62 -0.43 -21.65
N SER A 200 20.89 -0.87 -21.64
CA SER A 200 21.54 -1.46 -22.80
C SER A 200 21.22 -2.96 -22.98
N LEU A 201 20.45 -3.56 -22.07
CA LEU A 201 20.01 -4.95 -22.22
C LEU A 201 19.25 -5.14 -23.54
N PRO A 202 19.64 -6.11 -24.39
CA PRO A 202 19.05 -6.30 -25.72
C PRO A 202 17.52 -6.41 -25.72
N GLU A 203 16.96 -7.08 -24.71
CA GLU A 203 15.54 -7.33 -24.52
C GLU A 203 14.76 -6.06 -24.15
N LEU A 204 15.41 -5.09 -23.51
CA LEU A 204 14.81 -3.81 -23.12
C LEU A 204 15.03 -2.71 -24.15
N LYS A 205 16.13 -2.76 -24.91
CA LYS A 205 16.60 -1.65 -25.74
C LYS A 205 15.52 -1.08 -26.65
N SER A 206 14.80 -1.95 -27.38
CA SER A 206 13.72 -1.48 -28.26
C SER A 206 12.61 -0.76 -27.51
N HIS A 207 12.23 -1.23 -26.32
CA HIS A 207 11.22 -0.56 -25.49
C HIS A 207 11.76 0.78 -24.98
N ILE A 208 12.98 0.82 -24.45
CA ILE A 208 13.61 2.05 -23.96
C ILE A 208 13.72 3.12 -25.06
N ASP A 209 14.06 2.73 -26.28
CA ASP A 209 14.24 3.65 -27.42
C ASP A 209 12.91 4.20 -27.95
N THR A 210 11.83 3.42 -27.87
CA THR A 210 10.52 3.74 -28.48
C THR A 210 9.44 4.19 -27.50
N ARG A 211 9.60 3.91 -26.19
CA ARG A 211 8.62 4.26 -25.17
C ARG A 211 8.39 5.78 -25.11
N PRO A 212 7.20 6.24 -24.68
CA PRO A 212 6.95 7.65 -24.47
C PRO A 212 7.96 8.26 -23.50
N LYS A 213 8.58 9.38 -23.91
CA LYS A 213 9.57 10.11 -23.13
C LYS A 213 8.98 10.92 -21.97
N ARG A 214 7.65 10.92 -21.82
CA ARG A 214 6.95 11.63 -20.75
C ARG A 214 7.33 11.04 -19.41
N GLU A 215 8.04 11.82 -18.63
CA GLU A 215 8.38 11.49 -17.26
C GLU A 215 7.21 11.84 -16.36
N ILE A 216 6.94 11.02 -15.35
CA ILE A 216 5.96 11.39 -14.33
C ILE A 216 6.46 12.60 -13.53
N LEU A 217 7.78 12.81 -13.45
CA LEU A 217 8.40 14.00 -12.89
C LEU A 217 8.54 15.17 -13.89
N ASP A 218 7.98 15.06 -15.11
CA ASP A 218 7.66 16.26 -15.88
C ASP A 218 6.64 17.04 -15.03
N MET A 219 7.09 18.16 -14.48
CA MET A 219 6.48 18.77 -13.29
C MET A 219 5.04 19.24 -13.52
N ASN A 220 4.68 19.48 -14.79
CA ASN A 220 3.31 19.78 -15.22
C ASN A 220 2.36 18.57 -15.12
N ILE A 221 2.91 17.35 -15.19
CA ILE A 221 2.22 16.05 -15.17
C ILE A 221 2.24 15.44 -13.76
N PHE A 222 3.30 15.61 -12.97
CA PHE A 222 3.30 15.17 -11.55
C PHE A 222 2.18 15.86 -10.75
N GLN A 223 1.93 17.14 -11.09
CA GLN A 223 0.83 17.91 -10.52
C GLN A 223 -0.53 17.28 -10.83
N SER A 224 -0.70 16.56 -11.94
CA SER A 224 -1.95 15.86 -12.26
C SER A 224 -2.06 14.52 -11.52
N ILE A 225 -1.02 13.67 -11.51
CA ILE A 225 -1.07 12.29 -10.96
C ILE A 225 -1.37 12.25 -9.47
N TYR A 226 -0.82 13.21 -8.72
CA TYR A 226 -1.06 13.29 -7.28
C TYR A 226 -2.50 13.70 -6.93
N TRP A 227 -3.30 14.21 -7.89
CA TRP A 227 -4.73 14.36 -7.68
C TRP A 227 -5.43 13.02 -7.47
N GLN A 228 -4.99 11.90 -8.05
CA GLN A 228 -5.57 10.58 -7.72
C GLN A 228 -5.33 10.18 -6.25
N PHE A 229 -4.18 10.57 -5.69
CA PHE A 229 -3.85 10.30 -4.28
C PHE A 229 -4.68 11.14 -3.30
N CYS A 230 -5.22 12.29 -3.73
CA CYS A 230 -5.98 13.22 -2.88
C CYS A 230 -7.46 13.42 -3.26
N LEU A 231 -7.97 12.90 -4.38
CA LEU A 231 -9.35 13.18 -4.84
C LEU A 231 -10.40 12.14 -4.49
N ASP A 232 -10.06 11.09 -3.73
CA ASP A 232 -11.09 10.24 -3.11
C ASP A 232 -11.62 10.83 -1.79
N PHE A 233 -11.43 12.15 -1.59
CA PHE A 233 -12.02 12.92 -0.51
C PHE A 233 -13.41 13.42 -0.97
N PRO A 234 -14.53 12.83 -0.51
CA PRO A 234 -15.85 13.27 -0.90
C PRO A 234 -16.15 14.63 -0.25
N GLN A 235 -16.39 15.63 -1.10
CA GLN A 235 -17.32 16.74 -0.89
C GLN A 235 -17.23 17.59 0.40
N TYR A 236 -16.11 18.26 0.69
CA TYR A 236 -16.16 19.46 1.56
C TYR A 236 -15.28 20.63 1.13
N TYR A 237 -14.99 20.75 -0.17
CA TYR A 237 -14.45 21.99 -0.75
C TYR A 237 -15.17 22.34 -2.06
N TYR A 238 -16.44 22.72 -1.92
CA TYR A 238 -17.06 23.70 -2.79
C TYR A 238 -17.61 24.86 -1.94
N SER A 239 -16.74 25.56 -1.22
CA SER A 239 -16.94 27.01 -1.17
C SER A 239 -16.53 27.52 -2.55
N LYS A 240 -17.47 27.51 -3.49
CA LYS A 240 -17.37 28.32 -4.69
C LYS A 240 -17.08 29.75 -4.23
N GLN A 241 -15.83 30.20 -4.30
CA GLN A 241 -15.61 31.52 -4.86
C GLN A 241 -16.07 31.38 -6.31
N LEU A 242 -17.36 31.65 -6.49
CA LEU A 242 -17.93 31.97 -7.78
C LEU A 242 -17.13 33.16 -8.28
N PHE A 243 -16.07 32.91 -9.05
CA PHE A 243 -15.70 33.82 -10.12
C PHE A 243 -16.85 33.75 -11.12
N LEU A 244 -17.94 34.46 -10.81
CA LEU A 244 -18.86 34.92 -11.83
C LEU A 244 -18.05 35.99 -12.59
N SER A 245 -17.36 35.59 -13.65
CA SER A 245 -16.82 36.54 -14.62
C SER A 245 -18.01 37.17 -15.33
N VAL A 246 -18.66 38.14 -14.68
CA VAL A 246 -19.49 39.11 -15.37
C VAL A 246 -18.53 39.87 -16.27
N HIS A 247 -18.55 39.57 -17.56
CA HIS A 247 -18.00 40.46 -18.55
C HIS A 247 -18.90 41.69 -18.57
N ILE A 248 -18.65 42.65 -17.66
CA ILE A 248 -19.16 44.00 -17.85
C ILE A 248 -18.29 44.59 -18.94
N ILE A 249 -18.81 44.60 -20.17
CA ILE A 249 -18.31 45.50 -21.20
C ILE A 249 -18.63 46.91 -20.71
N ILE A 250 -17.66 47.57 -20.07
CA ILE A 250 -17.73 49.01 -19.79
C ILE A 250 -17.16 49.72 -21.03
N PRO A 251 -17.96 50.49 -21.77
CA PRO A 251 -17.40 51.36 -22.77
C PRO A 251 -16.81 52.60 -22.08
N ASN A 252 -15.53 52.85 -22.38
CA ASN A 252 -14.79 54.11 -22.27
C ASN A 252 -13.90 54.34 -21.01
N PRO A 253 -12.64 54.82 -21.18
CA PRO A 253 -11.65 54.93 -20.11
C PRO A 253 -11.62 56.36 -19.57
N SER A 254 -12.13 56.58 -18.37
CA SER A 254 -11.73 57.71 -17.50
C SER A 254 -12.49 57.64 -16.18
N LYS A 255 -11.88 56.99 -15.19
CA LYS A 255 -11.95 57.28 -13.74
C LYS A 255 -11.29 56.14 -12.96
N TYR A 256 -10.31 56.47 -12.14
CA TYR A 256 -9.71 55.56 -11.16
C TYR A 256 -10.61 55.48 -9.93
N TYR A 257 -10.89 54.27 -9.44
CA TYR A 257 -11.48 54.06 -8.12
C TYR A 257 -10.62 53.06 -7.33
N PHE A 258 -10.11 53.51 -6.18
CA PHE A 258 -9.46 52.68 -5.17
C PHE A 258 -10.53 52.04 -4.28
N LEU A 259 -10.38 50.75 -3.97
CA LEU A 259 -11.17 50.08 -2.92
C LEU A 259 -10.22 49.37 -1.94
N PHE A 260 -10.26 49.83 -0.69
CA PHE A 260 -9.62 49.22 0.48
C PHE A 260 -10.38 47.95 0.92
N PRO A 261 -9.70 46.93 1.49
CA PRO A 261 -10.40 45.81 2.10
C PRO A 261 -10.82 46.16 3.55
N MET A 262 -12.12 46.02 3.84
CA MET A 262 -12.64 45.96 5.21
C MET A 262 -13.14 44.54 5.49
N ASN A 263 -12.59 43.93 6.54
CA ASN A 263 -13.00 42.65 7.09
C ASN A 263 -14.40 42.77 7.72
N PHE A 264 -15.30 41.84 7.39
CA PHE A 264 -16.45 41.52 8.23
C PHE A 264 -16.67 40.01 8.30
N VAL A 265 -16.66 39.52 9.54
CA VAL A 265 -17.20 38.23 9.99
C VAL A 265 -18.72 38.38 10.06
N TYR A 266 -19.51 37.44 9.53
CA TYR A 266 -20.74 36.95 10.17
C TYR A 266 -21.37 35.74 9.48
N GLU A 267 -22.00 34.94 10.34
CA GLU A 267 -22.79 33.74 10.16
C GLU A 267 -24.03 33.93 9.28
N ASN A 268 -24.53 32.80 8.76
CA ASN A 268 -25.85 32.60 8.13
C ASN A 268 -26.08 33.23 6.75
N LEU A 269 -25.80 32.44 5.70
CA LEU A 269 -26.07 32.77 4.30
C LEU A 269 -27.56 32.63 3.98
N VAL A 270 -28.23 33.75 3.71
CA VAL A 270 -29.53 33.82 3.01
C VAL A 270 -29.26 33.79 1.50
N LEU A 271 -29.81 32.80 0.81
CA LEU A 271 -29.70 32.64 -0.65
C LEU A 271 -30.73 33.51 -1.36
N PHE A 272 -30.31 34.49 -2.16
CA PHE A 272 -31.17 35.20 -3.11
C PHE A 272 -31.05 34.54 -4.49
N ILE A 273 -32.17 34.03 -5.02
CA ILE A 273 -32.31 33.59 -6.40
C ILE A 273 -33.01 34.71 -7.19
N MET A 274 -32.37 35.23 -8.24
CA MET A 274 -33.01 36.07 -9.26
C MET A 274 -33.43 35.16 -10.43
N ILE A 275 -34.73 34.85 -10.53
CA ILE A 275 -35.35 34.25 -11.73
C ILE A 275 -35.88 35.42 -12.56
N SER A 276 -35.50 35.50 -13.84
CA SER A 276 -36.17 36.38 -14.79
C SER A 276 -37.58 35.86 -15.06
N MET A 277 -38.58 36.65 -14.72
CA MET A 277 -39.97 36.36 -15.04
C MET A 277 -40.29 36.82 -16.46
N ASP A 278 -40.82 35.90 -17.27
CA ASP A 278 -41.77 36.28 -18.32
C ASP A 278 -43.07 35.47 -18.14
N THR A 279 -44.11 36.21 -17.75
CA THR A 279 -45.56 35.99 -17.94
C THR A 279 -46.34 34.85 -17.23
N MET A 280 -47.40 35.32 -16.54
CA MET A 280 -48.74 34.78 -16.27
C MET A 280 -49.07 33.94 -15.00
N HIS A 281 -49.67 34.69 -14.06
CA HIS A 281 -50.91 34.45 -13.28
C HIS A 281 -50.99 33.48 -12.08
N TYR A 282 -51.08 34.14 -10.91
CA TYR A 282 -52.01 34.01 -9.78
C TYR A 282 -51.98 32.82 -8.79
N HIS A 283 -51.77 33.23 -7.53
CA HIS A 283 -52.39 32.76 -6.26
C HIS A 283 -51.99 31.40 -5.65
N HIS A 284 -50.93 31.35 -4.83
CA HIS A 284 -51.00 31.46 -3.36
C HIS A 284 -49.63 31.11 -2.74
N LEU A 285 -49.13 32.02 -1.91
CA LEU A 285 -47.90 31.91 -1.13
C LEU A 285 -48.18 31.24 0.22
N ILE A 286 -47.20 30.44 0.67
CA ILE A 286 -46.81 30.18 2.07
C ILE A 286 -47.75 29.29 2.87
N TYR A 287 -47.36 28.03 3.09
CA TYR A 287 -47.13 27.45 4.42
C TYR A 287 -46.35 26.12 4.29
N LEU A 288 -45.37 25.92 5.18
CA LEU A 288 -44.70 24.68 5.57
C LEU A 288 -43.51 24.14 4.73
N PHE A 289 -42.34 24.67 5.09
CA PHE A 289 -41.14 23.86 5.37
C PHE A 289 -41.50 22.69 6.31
N CYS A 290 -40.89 21.52 6.08
CA CYS A 290 -41.07 20.23 6.77
C CYS A 290 -42.24 19.36 6.27
N ALA A 291 -42.04 18.66 5.14
CA ALA A 291 -42.48 17.27 4.89
C ALA A 291 -42.49 16.96 3.38
N HIS A 292 -41.33 16.65 2.79
CA HIS A 292 -41.31 15.93 1.50
C HIS A 292 -40.04 15.12 1.30
N PHE A 293 -39.74 14.20 2.21
CA PHE A 293 -38.86 13.06 1.91
C PHE A 293 -39.23 11.77 2.68
N ILE A 294 -40.48 11.70 3.16
CA ILE A 294 -41.09 10.48 3.69
C ILE A 294 -42.46 10.32 3.03
N SER A 295 -42.47 9.95 1.74
CA SER A 295 -43.51 9.09 1.16
C SER A 295 -43.21 8.84 -0.32
N LYS A 296 -42.38 7.84 -0.59
CA LYS A 296 -42.56 6.89 -1.68
C LYS A 296 -41.40 5.91 -1.59
N HIS A 297 -41.57 4.91 -0.72
CA HIS A 297 -41.11 3.51 -0.82
C HIS A 297 -41.60 2.77 0.43
N VAL A 298 -42.92 2.77 0.64
CA VAL A 298 -43.62 1.89 1.60
C VAL A 298 -44.81 1.28 0.87
N LEU A 299 -44.61 0.06 0.40
CA LEU A 299 -45.56 -0.99 0.04
C LEU A 299 -44.69 -2.26 0.03
N SER A 300 -44.82 -3.29 0.86
CA SER A 300 -45.76 -3.60 1.93
C SER A 300 -45.12 -4.77 2.73
N GLN A 301 -44.86 -4.58 4.03
CA GLN A 301 -44.25 -5.58 4.92
C GLN A 301 -45.24 -6.60 5.52
N ASN A 302 -46.41 -6.82 4.90
CA ASN A 302 -47.47 -7.68 5.47
C ASN A 302 -47.70 -9.01 4.74
N VAL A 303 -46.66 -9.61 4.13
CA VAL A 303 -46.72 -11.00 3.59
C VAL A 303 -45.61 -11.90 4.15
N MET A 304 -44.77 -11.40 5.06
CA MET A 304 -43.63 -12.16 5.62
C MET A 304 -43.83 -12.66 7.06
N LEU A 305 -45.07 -12.69 7.56
CA LEU A 305 -45.39 -13.16 8.92
C LEU A 305 -46.31 -14.39 8.99
N GLU A 306 -46.59 -15.07 7.87
CA GLU A 306 -47.42 -16.29 7.87
C GLU A 306 -46.68 -17.60 7.54
N ASN A 307 -45.34 -17.62 7.47
CA ASN A 307 -44.59 -18.86 7.20
C ASN A 307 -43.36 -19.10 8.09
N ALA A 308 -43.24 -18.43 9.23
CA ALA A 308 -42.13 -18.62 10.16
C ALA A 308 -42.10 -20.04 10.78
N ASP A 309 -43.26 -20.69 10.93
CA ASP A 309 -43.35 -22.02 11.53
C ASP A 309 -43.05 -23.17 10.56
N LYS A 310 -43.16 -22.95 9.24
CA LYS A 310 -42.82 -23.95 8.21
C LYS A 310 -41.32 -24.03 7.85
N TRP A 311 -40.52 -23.06 8.30
CA TRP A 311 -39.06 -23.07 8.11
C TRP A 311 -38.29 -23.71 9.27
N ARG A 312 -38.92 -23.91 10.43
CA ARG A 312 -38.30 -24.61 11.58
C ARG A 312 -38.25 -26.13 11.42
N GLU A 313 -39.19 -26.74 10.70
CA GLU A 313 -39.21 -28.19 10.48
C GLU A 313 -38.18 -28.66 9.43
N SER A 314 -37.86 -27.81 8.44
CA SER A 314 -36.88 -28.12 7.38
C SER A 314 -35.42 -28.10 7.86
N VAL A 315 -35.11 -27.34 8.92
CA VAL A 315 -33.75 -27.25 9.50
C VAL A 315 -33.47 -28.43 10.45
N ILE A 316 -34.50 -28.98 11.08
CA ILE A 316 -34.37 -30.15 11.97
C ILE A 316 -34.21 -31.45 11.16
N LEU A 317 -34.81 -31.55 9.97
CA LEU A 317 -34.60 -32.70 9.07
C LEU A 317 -33.18 -32.74 8.45
N LEU A 318 -32.57 -31.57 8.18
CA LEU A 318 -31.21 -31.50 7.62
C LEU A 318 -30.14 -31.89 8.66
N GLU A 319 -30.33 -31.55 9.94
CA GLU A 319 -29.42 -31.95 11.01
C GLU A 319 -29.50 -33.44 11.38
N LEU A 320 -30.67 -34.08 11.19
CA LEU A 320 -30.84 -35.52 11.44
C LEU A 320 -30.26 -36.40 10.32
N LEU A 321 -30.26 -35.92 9.07
CA LEU A 321 -29.67 -36.63 7.92
C LEU A 321 -28.14 -36.53 7.85
N LEU A 322 -27.51 -35.54 8.49
CA LEU A 322 -26.06 -35.31 8.45
C LEU A 322 -25.29 -35.92 9.65
N ARG A 323 -25.99 -36.51 10.63
CA ARG A 323 -25.38 -37.15 11.81
C ARG A 323 -24.46 -38.35 11.54
N PRO A 324 -24.60 -39.16 10.46
CA PRO A 324 -23.68 -40.26 10.20
C PRO A 324 -22.31 -39.82 9.61
N LEU A 325 -22.15 -38.58 9.15
CA LEU A 325 -20.95 -38.12 8.43
C LEU A 325 -19.89 -37.44 9.32
N ARG A 326 -20.12 -37.36 10.64
CA ARG A 326 -19.20 -36.69 11.58
C ARG A 326 -18.10 -37.58 12.18
N ASN A 327 -18.01 -38.85 11.77
CA ASN A 327 -17.01 -39.81 12.27
C ASN A 327 -16.06 -40.35 11.18
N PHE A 328 -15.58 -39.50 10.26
CA PHE A 328 -14.44 -39.85 9.40
C PHE A 328 -13.27 -38.88 9.65
N ARG A 329 -12.42 -39.27 10.60
CA ARG A 329 -11.10 -38.69 10.83
C ARG A 329 -10.17 -39.19 9.71
N MET A 330 -10.06 -38.44 8.61
CA MET A 330 -8.96 -38.62 7.65
C MET A 330 -7.67 -38.07 8.27
N GLU A 331 -7.04 -38.84 9.15
CA GLU A 331 -5.59 -38.79 9.29
C GLU A 331 -5.03 -39.42 8.01
N SER A 332 -4.41 -38.59 7.16
CA SER A 332 -3.98 -39.00 5.83
C SER A 332 -3.07 -40.24 5.91
N ASN A 333 -3.44 -41.29 5.18
CA ASN A 333 -2.61 -42.49 5.01
C ASN A 333 -1.25 -42.18 4.38
N ILE A 334 -1.09 -40.97 3.82
CA ILE A 334 0.14 -40.46 3.21
C ILE A 334 1.23 -40.23 4.27
N GLU A 335 0.90 -39.62 5.42
CA GLU A 335 1.90 -39.39 6.48
C GLU A 335 2.31 -40.69 7.17
N ARG A 336 1.37 -41.63 7.36
CA ARG A 336 1.67 -42.95 7.94
C ARG A 336 2.49 -43.83 7.00
N GLU A 337 2.25 -43.77 5.69
CA GLU A 337 3.08 -44.50 4.73
C GLU A 337 4.46 -43.84 4.55
N ALA A 338 4.56 -42.50 4.54
CA ALA A 338 5.84 -41.80 4.51
C ALA A 338 6.70 -42.10 5.75
N GLU A 339 6.10 -42.24 6.93
CA GLU A 339 6.78 -42.61 8.18
C GLU A 339 7.25 -44.08 8.15
N LYS A 340 6.46 -44.99 7.57
CA LYS A 340 6.83 -46.39 7.38
C LYS A 340 7.94 -46.55 6.34
N GLU A 341 7.92 -45.78 5.26
CA GLU A 341 8.97 -45.76 4.24
C GLU A 341 10.29 -45.22 4.81
N ARG A 342 10.24 -44.17 5.64
CA ARG A 342 11.40 -43.65 6.39
C ARG A 342 12.01 -44.71 7.30
N LYS A 343 11.18 -45.45 8.05
CA LYS A 343 11.64 -46.55 8.93
C LYS A 343 12.22 -47.73 8.14
N ARG A 344 11.58 -48.15 7.04
CA ARG A 344 12.11 -49.21 6.16
C ARG A 344 13.46 -48.86 5.53
N LYS A 345 13.67 -47.58 5.18
CA LYS A 345 14.97 -47.09 4.67
C LYS A 345 16.07 -47.09 5.74
N TYR A 346 15.69 -46.99 7.01
CA TYR A 346 16.62 -46.95 8.15
C TYR A 346 17.00 -48.35 8.64
N ASP A 347 16.06 -49.31 8.62
CA ASP A 347 16.30 -50.68 9.08
C ASP A 347 17.00 -51.58 8.04
N GLY A 348 17.12 -51.12 6.79
CA GLY A 348 17.74 -51.86 5.68
C GLY A 348 19.28 -51.85 5.61
N VAL A 349 19.97 -51.17 6.54
CA VAL A 349 21.44 -51.10 6.56
C VAL A 349 21.96 -51.70 7.86
N LYS A 350 22.00 -53.04 7.91
CA LYS A 350 22.83 -53.78 8.87
C LYS A 350 23.89 -54.57 8.09
N GLY A 351 25.14 -54.12 8.18
CA GLY A 351 26.31 -54.91 7.80
C GLY A 351 27.51 -54.07 7.35
N GLY A 352 28.58 -54.07 8.15
CA GLY A 352 29.91 -53.59 7.77
C GLY A 352 30.54 -52.62 8.79
N ALA A 353 31.45 -53.14 9.62
CA ALA A 353 32.22 -52.39 10.60
C ALA A 353 33.28 -51.48 9.95
N ASP A 354 33.68 -50.44 10.70
CA ASP A 354 34.82 -49.53 10.48
C ASP A 354 34.79 -48.64 9.23
N THR A 355 34.04 -47.55 9.32
CA THR A 355 34.35 -46.30 8.60
C THR A 355 33.85 -45.13 9.45
N PRO A 356 34.59 -44.01 9.60
CA PRO A 356 34.13 -42.90 10.43
C PRO A 356 32.86 -42.33 9.80
N ILE A 357 31.73 -42.49 10.49
CA ILE A 357 30.46 -41.90 10.10
C ILE A 357 30.68 -40.39 10.08
N ARG A 358 30.80 -39.85 8.87
CA ARG A 358 30.78 -38.41 8.63
C ARG A 358 29.40 -37.95 9.07
N LYS A 359 29.31 -37.37 10.28
CA LYS A 359 28.08 -36.76 10.79
C LYS A 359 27.58 -35.81 9.70
N THR A 360 26.50 -36.17 9.03
CA THR A 360 25.72 -35.19 8.26
C THR A 360 25.36 -34.08 9.24
N PRO A 361 25.73 -32.81 8.97
CA PRO A 361 25.34 -31.73 9.85
C PRO A 361 23.82 -31.73 9.87
N TYR A 362 23.23 -31.96 11.05
CA TYR A 362 21.86 -31.55 11.30
C TYR A 362 21.82 -30.07 10.90
N LEU A 363 21.06 -29.70 9.87
CA LEU A 363 20.84 -28.28 9.56
C LEU A 363 20.29 -27.65 10.84
N SER A 364 21.10 -26.82 11.50
CA SER A 364 20.65 -26.03 12.63
C SER A 364 19.52 -25.14 12.14
N MET A 365 18.43 -25.08 12.92
CA MET A 365 17.38 -24.10 12.66
C MET A 365 18.00 -22.70 12.56
N PRO A 366 17.57 -21.86 11.59
CA PRO A 366 18.10 -20.52 11.43
C PRO A 366 17.89 -19.71 12.71
N THR A 367 18.89 -18.91 13.05
CA THR A 367 18.82 -18.00 14.21
C THR A 367 18.22 -16.67 13.76
N TYR A 368 17.06 -16.33 14.33
CA TYR A 368 16.35 -15.10 14.05
C TYR A 368 16.58 -14.06 15.16
N LYS A 369 16.86 -12.81 14.77
CA LYS A 369 16.89 -11.65 15.67
C LYS A 369 16.15 -10.47 15.06
N LEU A 370 15.05 -10.06 15.67
CA LEU A 370 14.27 -8.89 15.27
C LEU A 370 14.67 -7.70 16.13
N THR A 371 15.23 -6.66 15.51
CA THR A 371 15.66 -5.43 16.19
C THR A 371 14.68 -4.29 15.91
N TYR A 372 14.04 -3.75 16.94
CA TYR A 372 13.10 -2.62 16.82
C TYR A 372 12.95 -1.85 18.14
N PHE A 373 12.27 -0.70 18.11
CA PHE A 373 11.91 0.02 19.34
C PHE A 373 10.99 -0.82 20.24
N ASP A 374 11.01 -0.53 21.54
CA ASP A 374 10.15 -1.18 22.53
C ASP A 374 8.68 -0.70 22.46
N VAL A 375 8.07 -0.93 21.30
CA VAL A 375 6.65 -0.69 20.97
C VAL A 375 6.18 -1.78 20.00
N ARG A 376 4.87 -1.97 19.81
CA ARG A 376 4.33 -2.87 18.77
C ARG A 376 4.77 -2.35 17.39
N GLY A 377 4.23 -1.21 16.98
CA GLY A 377 4.61 -0.47 15.78
C GLY A 377 4.74 -1.35 14.54
N TYR A 378 5.74 -1.06 13.71
CA TYR A 378 5.96 -1.80 12.45
C TYR A 378 6.53 -3.22 12.63
N ALA A 379 7.00 -3.59 13.82
CA ALA A 379 7.57 -4.92 14.08
C ALA A 379 6.52 -5.94 14.55
N GLU A 380 5.34 -5.49 14.98
CA GLU A 380 4.36 -6.36 15.62
C GLU A 380 3.84 -7.50 14.73
N PRO A 381 3.51 -7.29 13.45
CA PRO A 381 3.12 -8.39 12.59
C PRO A 381 4.21 -9.47 12.47
N ALA A 382 5.50 -9.09 12.50
CA ALA A 382 6.61 -10.04 12.48
C ALA A 382 6.69 -10.83 13.80
N ARG A 383 6.50 -10.17 14.95
CA ARG A 383 6.43 -10.86 16.26
C ARG A 383 5.28 -11.87 16.29
N ILE A 384 4.10 -11.47 15.83
CA ILE A 384 2.93 -12.37 15.75
C ILE A 384 3.24 -13.58 14.85
N LEU A 385 3.90 -13.39 13.71
CA LEU A 385 4.29 -14.49 12.83
C LEU A 385 5.23 -15.50 13.51
N PHE A 386 6.22 -15.04 14.29
CA PHE A 386 7.08 -15.95 15.08
C PHE A 386 6.28 -16.75 16.10
N HIS A 387 5.38 -16.10 16.85
CA HIS A 387 4.54 -16.78 17.83
C HIS A 387 3.55 -17.75 17.19
N LEU A 388 2.95 -17.39 16.05
CA LEU A 388 2.09 -18.26 15.26
C LEU A 388 2.82 -19.51 14.78
N ALA A 389 4.05 -19.35 14.29
CA ALA A 389 4.86 -20.45 13.78
C ALA A 389 5.53 -21.30 14.89
N GLY A 390 5.50 -20.84 16.14
CA GLY A 390 6.24 -21.46 17.24
C GLY A 390 7.76 -21.43 17.04
N VAL A 391 8.26 -20.45 16.26
CA VAL A 391 9.67 -20.32 15.93
C VAL A 391 10.34 -19.37 16.92
N PRO A 392 11.40 -19.82 17.63
CA PRO A 392 12.11 -18.95 18.57
C PRO A 392 12.87 -17.86 17.82
N PHE A 393 12.91 -16.67 18.41
CA PHE A 393 13.67 -15.53 17.91
C PHE A 393 14.11 -14.64 19.08
N GLU A 394 15.18 -13.88 18.87
CA GLU A 394 15.59 -12.80 19.78
C GLU A 394 14.81 -11.52 19.41
N ASP A 395 13.93 -11.04 20.31
CA ASP A 395 13.26 -9.73 20.18
C ASP A 395 14.14 -8.64 20.82
N LYS A 396 15.09 -8.12 20.04
CA LYS A 396 16.02 -7.08 20.47
C LYS A 396 15.33 -5.72 20.47
N ARG A 397 14.78 -5.36 21.63
CA ARG A 397 14.08 -4.09 21.86
C ARG A 397 15.05 -2.95 22.20
N ILE A 398 14.86 -1.81 21.54
CA ILE A 398 15.62 -0.58 21.75
C ILE A 398 14.77 0.41 22.53
N THR A 399 15.31 0.92 23.63
CA THR A 399 14.69 2.00 24.39
C THR A 399 14.87 3.33 23.65
N HIS A 400 13.78 4.10 23.53
CA HIS A 400 13.85 5.40 22.87
C HIS A 400 14.54 6.42 23.80
N GLY A 401 15.53 7.16 23.29
CA GLY A 401 16.15 8.30 23.99
C GLY A 401 17.29 7.95 24.97
N ASP A 402 17.73 6.69 25.05
CA ASP A 402 18.85 6.26 25.91
C ASP A 402 20.23 6.29 25.20
N GLY A 403 20.29 6.71 23.93
CA GLY A 403 21.50 6.72 23.11
C GLY A 403 21.79 5.39 22.38
N THR A 404 20.99 4.35 22.59
CA THR A 404 21.19 3.03 21.96
C THR A 404 20.90 3.08 20.47
N TRP A 405 19.85 3.80 20.05
CA TRP A 405 19.50 3.94 18.64
C TRP A 405 20.57 4.70 17.86
N GLU A 406 21.07 5.80 18.40
CA GLU A 406 22.07 6.66 17.78
C GLU A 406 23.37 5.88 17.47
N LYS A 407 23.77 4.96 18.36
CA LYS A 407 24.94 4.08 18.16
C LYS A 407 24.70 2.94 17.16
N LEU A 408 23.44 2.58 16.91
CA LEU A 408 23.06 1.48 16.03
C LEU A 408 22.71 1.94 14.62
N LYS A 409 22.15 3.15 14.47
CA LYS A 409 21.60 3.68 13.21
C LYS A 409 22.54 3.47 12.03
N ASP A 410 23.78 3.91 12.13
CA ASP A 410 24.74 3.83 11.02
C ASP A 410 25.21 2.40 10.70
N LYS A 411 24.91 1.44 11.58
CA LYS A 411 25.18 0.02 11.38
C LYS A 411 24.01 -0.73 10.73
N THR A 412 22.82 -0.13 10.70
CA THR A 412 21.67 -0.72 9.99
C THR A 412 21.76 -0.48 8.49
N PRO A 413 21.22 -1.36 7.63
CA PRO A 413 21.37 -1.24 6.17
C PRO A 413 20.96 0.12 5.60
N PHE A 414 19.84 0.68 6.06
CA PHE A 414 19.28 1.96 5.57
C PHE A 414 19.21 3.06 6.63
N GLY A 415 19.86 2.90 7.79
CA GLY A 415 19.76 3.87 8.88
C GLY A 415 18.38 3.90 9.54
N GLN A 416 17.69 2.76 9.55
CA GLN A 416 16.31 2.59 10.01
C GLN A 416 16.12 1.23 10.70
N VAL A 417 15.07 1.13 11.52
CA VAL A 417 14.53 -0.12 12.10
C VAL A 417 13.03 -0.21 11.79
N PRO A 418 12.45 -1.42 11.67
CA PRO A 418 12.97 -2.72 12.08
C PRO A 418 14.03 -3.32 11.15
N VAL A 419 14.84 -4.22 11.71
CA VAL A 419 15.78 -5.10 10.98
C VAL A 419 15.64 -6.52 11.50
N LEU A 420 15.49 -7.50 10.62
CA LEU A 420 15.54 -8.92 10.94
C LEU A 420 16.89 -9.50 10.51
N SER A 421 17.69 -9.99 11.45
CA SER A 421 18.88 -10.79 11.14
C SER A 421 18.51 -12.28 11.08
N VAL A 422 18.89 -12.96 9.99
CA VAL A 422 18.75 -14.40 9.76
C VAL A 422 20.13 -14.99 9.50
N ASP A 423 20.67 -15.76 10.44
CA ASP A 423 22.01 -16.37 10.34
C ASP A 423 23.13 -15.40 9.92
N GLY A 424 23.05 -14.15 10.40
CA GLY A 424 24.02 -13.10 10.12
C GLY A 424 23.77 -12.29 8.84
N PHE A 425 22.67 -12.55 8.11
CA PHE A 425 22.20 -11.70 7.03
C PHE A 425 21.02 -10.82 7.49
N ASP A 426 21.05 -9.52 7.17
CA ASP A 426 20.05 -8.54 7.60
C ASP A 426 19.02 -8.21 6.51
N ILE A 427 17.73 -8.34 6.87
CA ILE A 427 16.58 -7.88 6.09
C ILE A 427 16.07 -6.59 6.75
N PRO A 428 16.27 -5.41 6.13
CA PRO A 428 15.66 -4.16 6.57
C PRO A 428 14.23 -4.03 6.02
N GLN A 429 13.53 -2.97 6.41
CA GLN A 429 12.16 -2.63 5.97
C GLN A 429 11.07 -3.58 6.50
N SER A 430 10.10 -3.01 7.21
CA SER A 430 9.08 -3.81 7.92
C SER A 430 8.23 -4.70 7.01
N ALA A 431 7.79 -4.21 5.84
CA ALA A 431 6.98 -4.99 4.92
C ALA A 431 7.77 -6.14 4.29
N ALA A 432 9.04 -5.91 3.91
CA ALA A 432 9.94 -6.97 3.44
C ALA A 432 10.15 -8.06 4.51
N ILE A 433 10.38 -7.67 5.78
CA ILE A 433 10.52 -8.60 6.92
C ILE A 433 9.27 -9.45 7.10
N VAL A 434 8.09 -8.81 7.20
CA VAL A 434 6.82 -9.51 7.46
C VAL A 434 6.49 -10.44 6.30
N ARG A 435 6.71 -10.02 5.05
CA ARG A 435 6.48 -10.86 3.86
C ARG A 435 7.44 -12.06 3.82
N TYR A 436 8.72 -11.85 4.08
CA TYR A 436 9.71 -12.94 4.16
C TYR A 436 9.28 -14.01 5.18
N LEU A 437 8.91 -13.57 6.40
CA LEU A 437 8.43 -14.48 7.44
C LEU A 437 7.11 -15.14 7.06
N ALA A 438 6.18 -14.41 6.44
CA ALA A 438 4.91 -14.95 5.98
C ALA A 438 5.11 -16.05 4.94
N ILE A 439 6.05 -15.89 4.00
CA ILE A 439 6.40 -16.93 3.03
C ILE A 439 7.02 -18.13 3.74
N LYS A 440 8.03 -17.91 4.59
CA LYS A 440 8.73 -18.98 5.33
C LYS A 440 7.80 -19.79 6.24
N PHE A 441 6.81 -19.14 6.85
CA PHE A 441 5.89 -19.77 7.81
C PHE A 441 4.54 -20.15 7.21
N GLY A 442 4.32 -19.94 5.90
CA GLY A 442 3.09 -20.36 5.21
C GLY A 442 1.87 -19.46 5.41
N TYR A 443 2.07 -18.18 5.74
CA TYR A 443 1.03 -17.15 5.93
C TYR A 443 0.99 -16.09 4.82
N ALA A 444 1.70 -16.28 3.71
CA ALA A 444 1.68 -15.34 2.58
C ALA A 444 0.40 -15.45 1.73
N GLY A 445 -0.31 -16.58 1.79
CA GLY A 445 -1.38 -16.95 0.84
C GLY A 445 -1.03 -18.25 0.11
N LYS A 446 -2.04 -19.04 -0.27
CA LYS A 446 -1.87 -20.39 -0.81
C LYS A 446 -1.60 -20.42 -2.31
N THR A 447 -1.96 -19.38 -3.03
CA THR A 447 -1.71 -19.24 -4.48
C THR A 447 -0.93 -17.95 -4.76
N PRO A 448 -0.26 -17.84 -5.93
CA PRO A 448 0.37 -16.59 -6.35
C PRO A 448 -0.59 -15.39 -6.34
N GLU A 449 -1.85 -15.60 -6.71
CA GLU A 449 -2.91 -14.59 -6.71
C GLU A 449 -3.28 -14.15 -5.29
N GLU A 450 -3.41 -15.10 -4.35
CA GLU A 450 -3.63 -14.78 -2.93
C GLU A 450 -2.44 -13.99 -2.35
N GLN A 451 -1.20 -14.39 -2.66
CA GLN A 451 -0.01 -13.67 -2.22
C GLN A 451 0.02 -12.23 -2.75
N ALA A 452 -0.29 -12.04 -4.03
CA ALA A 452 -0.33 -10.72 -4.64
C ALA A 452 -1.41 -9.81 -4.02
N TRP A 453 -2.58 -10.36 -3.68
CA TRP A 453 -3.61 -9.60 -2.97
C TRP A 453 -3.23 -9.25 -1.54
N ALA A 454 -2.59 -10.18 -0.81
CA ALA A 454 -2.09 -9.90 0.52
C ALA A 454 -1.03 -8.77 0.48
N ASP A 455 -0.15 -8.79 -0.52
CA ASP A 455 0.79 -7.69 -0.78
C ASP A 455 0.09 -6.37 -1.09
N ALA A 456 -0.88 -6.37 -1.99
CA ALA A 456 -1.61 -5.16 -2.38
C ALA A 456 -2.32 -4.50 -1.18
N ILE A 457 -2.87 -5.30 -0.27
CA ILE A 457 -3.50 -4.80 0.96
C ILE A 457 -2.47 -4.18 1.90
N VAL A 458 -1.30 -4.80 2.06
CA VAL A 458 -0.22 -4.26 2.90
C VAL A 458 0.39 -2.99 2.30
N ASP A 459 0.52 -2.91 0.97
CA ASP A 459 0.90 -1.68 0.27
C ASP A 459 -0.14 -0.56 0.50
N GLN A 460 -1.43 -0.87 0.41
CA GLN A 460 -2.51 0.08 0.71
C GLN A 460 -2.49 0.55 2.18
N PHE A 461 -2.12 -0.32 3.12
CA PHE A 461 -1.88 0.07 4.52
C PHE A 461 -0.70 1.03 4.63
N LYS A 462 0.43 0.79 3.93
CA LYS A 462 1.59 1.69 3.97
C LYS A 462 1.24 3.09 3.47
N ASP A 463 0.48 3.18 2.38
CA ASP A 463 0.00 4.46 1.82
C ASP A 463 -0.81 5.24 2.86
N PHE A 464 -1.77 4.58 3.53
CA PHE A 464 -2.53 5.19 4.61
C PHE A 464 -1.64 5.62 5.79
N MET A 465 -0.70 4.77 6.20
CA MET A 465 0.19 5.06 7.33
C MET A 465 1.10 6.26 7.10
N ALA A 466 1.45 6.58 5.85
CA ALA A 466 2.19 7.80 5.52
C ALA A 466 1.37 9.06 5.87
N SER A 467 0.06 9.05 5.62
CA SER A 467 -0.88 10.12 6.00
C SER A 467 -1.07 10.20 7.51
N PHE A 468 -1.31 9.05 8.17
CA PHE A 468 -1.47 9.00 9.62
C PHE A 468 -0.21 9.46 10.36
N ARG A 469 0.98 9.10 9.87
CA ARG A 469 2.26 9.52 10.46
C ARG A 469 2.41 11.04 10.47
N GLN A 470 1.91 11.75 9.47
CA GLN A 470 1.98 13.22 9.45
C GLN A 470 1.21 13.85 10.61
N LEU A 471 0.02 13.31 10.93
CA LEU A 471 -0.76 13.74 12.07
C LEU A 471 0.00 13.49 13.38
N ILE A 472 0.52 12.27 13.56
CA ILE A 472 1.28 11.90 14.77
C ILE A 472 2.54 12.76 14.93
N MET A 473 3.26 13.03 13.83
CA MET A 473 4.45 13.89 13.87
C MET A 473 4.11 15.36 14.13
N ALA A 474 2.98 15.87 13.64
CA ALA A 474 2.51 17.22 13.96
C ALA A 474 2.17 17.36 15.45
N GLN A 475 1.45 16.38 16.00
CA GLN A 475 1.09 16.33 17.42
C GLN A 475 2.33 16.25 18.32
N ARG A 476 3.31 15.40 17.97
CA ARG A 476 4.56 15.24 18.75
C ARG A 476 5.56 16.36 18.55
N GLY A 477 5.56 16.99 17.38
CA GLY A 477 6.45 18.08 17.02
C GLY A 477 6.06 19.45 17.59
N GLY A 478 4.96 19.51 18.37
CA GLY A 478 4.52 20.76 18.99
C GLY A 478 3.97 21.79 18.01
N LYS A 479 3.40 21.34 16.88
CA LYS A 479 2.70 22.24 15.94
C LYS A 479 1.47 22.87 16.57
N SER A 480 0.98 23.97 16.00
CA SER A 480 -0.22 24.63 16.52
C SER A 480 -1.46 23.73 16.43
N ALA A 481 -2.46 23.99 17.27
CA ALA A 481 -3.72 23.25 17.24
C ALA A 481 -4.43 23.39 15.88
N GLU A 482 -4.34 24.56 15.26
CA GLU A 482 -4.89 24.83 13.92
C GLU A 482 -4.17 24.02 12.83
N GLU A 483 -2.84 23.94 12.87
CA GLU A 483 -2.08 23.12 11.92
C GLU A 483 -2.39 21.63 12.08
N ILE A 484 -2.49 21.14 13.33
CA ILE A 484 -2.85 19.75 13.63
C ILE A 484 -4.27 19.47 13.13
N ALA A 485 -5.23 20.36 13.39
CA ALA A 485 -6.60 20.22 12.94
C ALA A 485 -6.67 20.16 11.40
N LYS A 486 -5.92 21.02 10.71
CA LYS A 486 -5.83 21.03 9.25
C LYS A 486 -5.25 19.73 8.69
N ILE A 487 -4.13 19.23 9.24
CA ILE A 487 -3.55 17.94 8.83
C ILE A 487 -4.53 16.79 9.09
N SER A 488 -5.24 16.84 10.21
CA SER A 488 -6.26 15.84 10.54
C SER A 488 -7.39 15.84 9.51
N SER A 489 -8.02 16.99 9.24
CA SER A 489 -9.20 17.09 8.37
C SER A 489 -8.90 16.94 6.88
N GLU A 490 -7.77 17.48 6.40
CA GLU A 490 -7.44 17.49 4.96
C GLU A 490 -6.62 16.28 4.52
N VAL A 491 -5.94 15.59 5.44
CA VAL A 491 -5.00 14.50 5.08
C VAL A 491 -5.36 13.20 5.80
N ALA A 492 -5.33 13.18 7.13
CA ALA A 492 -5.38 11.92 7.88
C ALA A 492 -6.77 11.27 7.88
N ILE A 493 -7.83 12.04 8.17
CA ILE A 493 -9.21 11.54 8.24
C ILE A 493 -9.66 11.00 6.90
N PRO A 494 -9.54 11.74 5.79
CA PRO A 494 -10.11 11.21 4.56
C PRO A 494 -9.21 10.12 3.93
N ALA A 495 -7.90 10.06 4.27
CA ALA A 495 -7.08 8.88 3.99
C ALA A 495 -7.52 7.64 4.79
N ARG A 496 -7.87 7.81 6.08
CA ARG A 496 -8.45 6.75 6.92
C ARG A 496 -9.76 6.24 6.34
N ASP A 497 -10.66 7.15 5.97
CA ASP A 497 -11.99 6.77 5.49
C ASP A 497 -11.90 6.03 4.14
N SER A 498 -11.01 6.47 3.25
CA SER A 498 -10.68 5.76 2.01
C SER A 498 -10.12 4.36 2.28
N TYR A 499 -9.15 4.25 3.20
CA TYR A 499 -8.57 2.97 3.61
C TYR A 499 -9.64 2.02 4.18
N PHE A 500 -10.47 2.48 5.12
CA PHE A 500 -11.52 1.66 5.70
C PHE A 500 -12.60 1.29 4.70
N LYS A 501 -12.94 2.16 3.75
CA LYS A 501 -13.86 1.82 2.65
C LYS A 501 -13.33 0.63 1.85
N ILE A 502 -12.04 0.65 1.50
CA ILE A 502 -11.38 -0.45 0.78
C ILE A 502 -11.41 -1.74 1.59
N ILE A 503 -10.91 -1.72 2.83
CA ILE A 503 -10.82 -2.94 3.65
C ILE A 503 -12.20 -3.50 3.98
N ASN A 504 -13.19 -2.66 4.31
CA ASN A 504 -14.56 -3.12 4.50
C ASN A 504 -15.10 -3.74 3.22
N GLY A 505 -14.89 -3.12 2.05
CA GLY A 505 -15.26 -3.64 0.73
C GLY A 505 -14.74 -5.05 0.46
N LEU A 506 -13.48 -5.32 0.83
CA LEU A 506 -12.90 -6.66 0.75
C LEU A 506 -13.58 -7.66 1.70
N LEU A 507 -13.82 -7.24 2.94
CA LEU A 507 -14.51 -8.07 3.93
C LEU A 507 -15.98 -8.35 3.56
N GLU A 508 -16.68 -7.48 2.84
CA GLU A 508 -18.05 -7.76 2.37
C GLU A 508 -18.10 -8.87 1.34
N LYS A 509 -17.07 -8.93 0.47
CA LYS A 509 -16.93 -9.97 -0.55
C LYS A 509 -16.36 -11.27 0.02
N SER A 510 -15.77 -11.21 1.21
CA SER A 510 -15.15 -12.36 1.87
C SER A 510 -16.20 -13.34 2.39
N LYS A 511 -16.09 -14.60 1.96
CA LYS A 511 -16.88 -15.72 2.51
C LYS A 511 -16.24 -16.33 3.77
N SER A 512 -14.94 -16.12 3.95
CA SER A 512 -14.18 -16.70 5.06
C SER A 512 -14.10 -15.77 6.26
N GLY A 513 -14.32 -14.47 6.08
CA GLY A 513 -14.08 -13.43 7.08
C GLY A 513 -12.60 -13.06 7.24
N TYR A 514 -11.71 -13.61 6.41
CA TYR A 514 -10.34 -13.10 6.22
C TYR A 514 -10.29 -12.20 4.98
N LEU A 515 -9.27 -11.35 4.89
CA LEU A 515 -9.13 -10.40 3.79
C LEU A 515 -8.80 -11.08 2.46
N VAL A 516 -8.08 -12.19 2.49
CA VAL A 516 -7.63 -12.91 1.29
C VAL A 516 -7.91 -14.40 1.44
N GLY A 517 -8.46 -14.99 0.38
CA GLY A 517 -8.70 -16.43 0.32
C GLY A 517 -9.60 -16.94 1.45
N ASN A 518 -9.28 -18.13 1.96
CA ASN A 518 -10.06 -18.82 2.99
C ASN A 518 -9.34 -19.04 4.33
N SER A 519 -8.18 -18.43 4.53
CA SER A 519 -7.35 -18.62 5.71
C SER A 519 -6.58 -17.36 6.07
N LEU A 520 -6.10 -17.28 7.32
CA LEU A 520 -5.25 -16.20 7.80
C LEU A 520 -4.05 -15.95 6.87
N THR A 521 -3.84 -14.69 6.54
CA THR A 521 -2.62 -14.19 5.88
C THR A 521 -1.97 -13.10 6.71
N PHE A 522 -0.73 -12.74 6.39
CA PHE A 522 -0.07 -11.61 7.04
C PHE A 522 -0.77 -10.26 6.79
N ALA A 523 -1.57 -10.14 5.73
CA ALA A 523 -2.39 -8.94 5.50
C ALA A 523 -3.42 -8.75 6.62
N ASP A 524 -4.05 -9.83 7.10
CA ASP A 524 -4.96 -9.78 8.24
C ASP A 524 -4.24 -9.30 9.50
N LEU A 525 -3.01 -9.77 9.74
CA LEU A 525 -2.21 -9.37 10.89
C LEU A 525 -1.85 -7.88 10.86
N VAL A 526 -1.40 -7.39 9.70
CA VAL A 526 -1.06 -5.97 9.49
C VAL A 526 -2.27 -5.07 9.72
N VAL A 527 -3.42 -5.42 9.14
CA VAL A 527 -4.66 -4.63 9.27
C VAL A 527 -5.17 -4.64 10.71
N VAL A 528 -5.17 -5.80 11.39
CA VAL A 528 -5.64 -5.93 12.78
C VAL A 528 -4.77 -5.15 13.77
N GLU A 529 -3.45 -5.22 13.62
CA GLU A 529 -2.55 -4.42 14.45
C GLU A 529 -2.68 -2.92 14.16
N ASN A 530 -2.91 -2.54 12.90
CA ASN A 530 -3.20 -1.17 12.55
C ASN A 530 -4.46 -0.65 13.25
N ILE A 531 -5.59 -1.38 13.18
CA ILE A 531 -6.84 -1.01 13.86
C ILE A 531 -6.60 -0.79 15.36
N THR A 532 -5.84 -1.69 15.99
CA THR A 532 -5.49 -1.57 17.41
C THR A 532 -4.69 -0.29 17.69
N THR A 533 -3.73 0.05 16.83
CA THR A 533 -2.98 1.31 16.95
C THR A 533 -3.87 2.54 16.71
N LEU A 534 -4.76 2.52 15.73
CA LEU A 534 -5.67 3.63 15.47
C LEU A 534 -6.64 3.86 16.63
N GLU A 535 -7.20 2.79 17.21
CA GLU A 535 -8.10 2.87 18.36
C GLU A 535 -7.40 3.50 19.58
N LYS A 536 -6.16 3.08 19.88
CA LYS A 536 -5.33 3.68 20.94
C LYS A 536 -4.96 5.15 20.69
N ASN A 537 -5.02 5.59 19.44
CA ASN A 537 -4.79 6.98 19.06
C ASN A 537 -6.12 7.73 18.80
N GLN A 538 -7.26 7.19 19.24
CA GLN A 538 -8.59 7.79 19.07
C GLN A 538 -8.94 8.10 17.60
N PHE A 539 -8.39 7.31 16.68
CA PHE A 539 -8.54 7.45 15.24
C PHE A 539 -9.34 6.31 14.61
N PHE A 540 -10.00 5.50 15.44
CA PHE A 540 -10.89 4.41 15.04
C PHE A 540 -12.01 4.26 16.07
N THR A 541 -13.25 4.14 15.58
CA THR A 541 -14.44 3.89 16.41
C THR A 541 -15.00 2.51 16.10
N ALA A 542 -14.93 1.59 17.05
CA ALA A 542 -15.32 0.18 16.84
C ALA A 542 -16.76 0.00 16.34
N SER A 543 -17.71 0.79 16.89
CA SER A 543 -19.14 0.71 16.51
C SER A 543 -19.43 1.11 15.07
N GLU A 544 -18.54 1.90 14.44
CA GLU A 544 -18.68 2.35 13.05
C GLU A 544 -18.14 1.32 12.05
N HIS A 545 -17.34 0.35 12.53
CA HIS A 545 -16.64 -0.62 11.69
C HIS A 545 -16.78 -2.07 12.18
N PRO A 546 -18.00 -2.62 12.29
CA PRO A 546 -18.24 -3.94 12.87
C PRO A 546 -17.51 -5.08 12.13
N LYS A 547 -17.29 -4.97 10.81
CA LYS A 547 -16.55 -5.98 10.04
C LYS A 547 -15.05 -6.00 10.38
N LEU A 548 -14.44 -4.82 10.57
CA LEU A 548 -13.05 -4.70 11.01
C LEU A 548 -12.87 -5.23 12.43
N VAL A 549 -13.83 -4.96 13.31
CA VAL A 549 -13.87 -5.53 14.67
C VAL A 549 -13.98 -7.05 14.61
N ALA A 550 -14.89 -7.59 13.80
CA ALA A 550 -15.06 -9.04 13.65
C ALA A 550 -13.79 -9.72 13.10
N LEU A 551 -13.08 -9.09 12.15
CA LEU A 551 -11.77 -9.57 11.68
C LEU A 551 -10.76 -9.61 12.84
N ARG A 552 -10.64 -8.53 13.61
CA ARG A 552 -9.73 -8.44 14.77
C ARG A 552 -10.03 -9.52 15.80
N GLU A 553 -11.29 -9.69 16.19
CA GLU A 553 -11.71 -10.71 17.15
C GLU A 553 -11.38 -12.12 16.64
N LYS A 554 -11.65 -12.38 15.35
CA LYS A 554 -11.33 -13.66 14.71
C LYS A 554 -9.83 -13.96 14.72
N VAL A 555 -8.99 -12.97 14.41
CA VAL A 555 -7.52 -13.11 14.43
C VAL A 555 -7.03 -13.31 15.87
N TYR A 556 -7.46 -12.48 16.82
CA TYR A 556 -7.05 -12.59 18.23
C TYR A 556 -7.62 -13.82 18.95
N ALA A 557 -8.63 -14.50 18.40
CA ALA A 557 -9.11 -15.77 18.93
C ALA A 557 -8.15 -16.95 18.65
N ILE A 558 -7.21 -16.80 17.72
CA ILE A 558 -6.22 -17.85 17.41
C ILE A 558 -5.33 -18.07 18.63
N PRO A 559 -5.22 -19.31 19.19
CA PRO A 559 -4.60 -19.53 20.50
C PRO A 559 -3.19 -18.93 20.66
N ALA A 560 -2.32 -19.09 19.67
CA ALA A 560 -0.97 -18.55 19.70
C ALA A 560 -0.94 -17.00 19.70
N ILE A 561 -1.80 -16.37 18.89
CA ILE A 561 -1.95 -14.91 18.87
C ILE A 561 -2.57 -14.41 20.18
N LYS A 562 -3.63 -15.06 20.64
CA LYS A 562 -4.30 -14.74 21.91
C LYS A 562 -3.32 -14.73 23.07
N ASN A 563 -2.48 -15.76 23.16
CA ASN A 563 -1.46 -15.87 24.18
C ASN A 563 -0.45 -14.72 24.09
N TRP A 564 0.09 -14.46 22.89
CA TRP A 564 1.03 -13.37 22.68
C TRP A 564 0.42 -11.99 23.01
N VAL A 565 -0.80 -11.71 22.53
CA VAL A 565 -1.52 -10.45 22.78
C VAL A 565 -1.77 -10.23 24.27
N ALA A 566 -2.04 -11.29 25.03
CA ALA A 566 -2.23 -11.21 26.48
C ALA A 566 -0.93 -10.96 27.26
N THR A 567 0.22 -11.33 26.72
CA THR A 567 1.53 -11.25 27.41
C THR A 567 2.45 -10.14 26.89
N ARG A 568 2.19 -9.60 25.69
CA ARG A 568 3.02 -8.56 25.09
C ARG A 568 2.89 -7.24 25.86
N PRO A 569 3.93 -6.37 25.81
CA PRO A 569 3.83 -5.03 26.40
C PRO A 569 2.67 -4.22 25.82
N ASP A 570 1.95 -3.51 26.69
CA ASP A 570 0.84 -2.64 26.30
C ASP A 570 1.35 -1.25 25.88
N THR A 571 1.51 -1.04 24.58
CA THR A 571 2.05 0.22 24.03
C THR A 571 1.05 0.94 23.12
N GLN A 572 1.13 2.29 23.08
CA GLN A 572 0.28 3.14 22.24
C GLN A 572 0.38 2.77 20.75
N PHE A 573 1.59 2.51 20.27
CA PHE A 573 1.89 2.10 18.90
C PHE A 573 2.19 0.64 18.82
#